data_AF-A0A7V6B753-F1
#
_entry.id   AF-A0A7V6B753-F1
#
_cell.length_a   1.000
_cell.length_b   1.000
_cell.length_c   1.000
_cell.angle_alpha   90.00
_cell.angle_beta   90.00
_cell.angle_gamma   90.00
#
_symmetry.space_group_name_H-M   'P 1'
#
loop_
_entity.id
_entity.type
_entity.pdbx_description
1 polymer ?
#
loop_
_entity_poly.entity_id
_entity_poly.type
_entity_poly.pdbx_seq_one_letter_code
_entity_poly.pdbx_strand_id
1 'polypeptide(L)'
;MDIGLTEPILIVLLLLLSALFSATETALIALGPGGIHSVLEEEKRKSRLLLLWKDKPGNVLAGILIANNLVNILASVLATRFAGNIMEQLQAPMAAQVSVALAVGVMTFLIVTFGEIIPKTIARHSPKKVVPFFPLTYVFCILLKPFVSSLSRFVKIFARQQAFDGGIMVTEAEVEAMIKYGSAQGTISKEKRQLLSSVIEFSETMTKEILVPRTEVVGFPCDATLEEVLRTVAEKKFSRYPVYDNDLDSIVGIVTVKDILRFLADPNKKPFNLRELVSSKVLIVPETKRIGELLREFQAQRVQMAVAVDEFGGTAGIVTTEDVVEEIVGEIYDEYEKAEELAKPIGDGVFLVQGRAPIEVLQEIFGVELPEQDNYETIGGLVMTHAGRVPQVGEAIEYFGLRFEIKERTRTRVLSLLVSKVSEVHDG
;
A
#
# COMPACT_ATOMS: atom_id res chain seq x y z
N MET A 1 27.94 36.69 53.82
CA MET A 1 28.63 36.16 52.63
C MET A 1 28.17 34.74 52.47
N ASP A 2 27.05 34.53 51.79
CA ASP A 2 26.63 33.20 51.32
C ASP A 2 25.63 33.47 50.21
N ILE A 3 26.11 33.45 48.96
CA ILE A 3 25.22 33.17 47.84
C ILE A 3 24.80 31.73 48.09
N GLY A 4 23.61 31.52 48.65
CA GLY A 4 23.13 30.18 48.96
C GLY A 4 23.24 29.34 47.69
N LEU A 5 24.16 28.36 47.68
CA LEU A 5 24.38 27.45 46.55
C LEU A 5 23.10 26.66 46.18
N THR A 6 22.09 26.73 47.03
CA THR A 6 20.76 26.15 46.86
C THR A 6 20.07 26.61 45.57
N GLU A 7 20.01 27.91 45.27
CA GLU A 7 19.31 28.44 44.09
C GLU A 7 19.88 27.92 42.76
N PRO A 8 21.20 28.01 42.48
CA PRO A 8 21.77 27.49 41.24
C PRO A 8 21.67 25.97 41.14
N ILE A 9 21.81 25.23 42.24
CA ILE A 9 21.62 23.77 42.27
C ILE A 9 20.17 23.40 41.87
N LEU A 10 19.18 24.11 42.42
CA LEU A 10 17.78 23.90 42.05
C LEU A 10 17.52 24.23 40.57
N ILE A 11 18.12 25.31 40.05
CA ILE A 11 17.97 25.67 38.63
C ILE A 11 18.53 24.57 37.72
N VAL A 12 19.71 24.03 38.04
CA VAL A 12 20.30 22.92 37.27
C VAL A 12 19.42 21.67 37.35
N LEU A 13 18.91 21.33 38.54
CA LEU A 13 18.00 20.19 38.70
C LEU A 13 16.71 20.36 37.88
N LEU A 14 16.14 21.56 37.86
CA LEU A 14 14.96 21.87 37.06
C LEU A 14 15.26 21.81 35.54
N LEU A 15 16.43 22.28 35.10
CA LEU A 15 16.84 22.12 33.69
C LEU A 15 16.95 20.64 33.30
N LEU A 16 17.51 19.79 34.17
CA LEU A 16 17.57 18.34 33.93
C LEU A 16 16.19 17.68 33.86
N LEU A 17 15.26 18.11 34.72
CA LEU A 17 13.87 17.65 34.67
C LEU A 17 13.16 18.10 33.38
N SER A 18 13.37 19.35 32.93
CA SER A 18 12.86 19.81 31.64
C SER A 18 13.42 18.96 30.49
N ALA A 19 14.72 18.70 30.50
CA ALA A 19 15.39 17.84 29.53
C ALA A 19 14.76 16.44 29.48
N LEU A 20 14.52 15.85 30.65
CA LEU A 20 13.89 14.54 30.79
C LEU A 20 12.48 14.52 30.19
N PHE A 21 11.64 15.51 30.52
CA PHE A 21 10.27 15.57 30.02
C PHE A 21 10.21 15.76 28.50
N SER A 22 10.99 16.71 27.98
CA SER A 22 11.12 16.93 26.53
C SER A 22 11.63 15.71 25.77
N ALA A 23 12.63 15.01 26.33
CA ALA A 23 13.15 13.77 25.74
C ALA A 23 12.11 12.64 25.79
N THR A 24 11.38 12.50 26.91
CA THR A 24 10.36 11.46 27.07
C THR A 24 9.20 11.65 26.09
N GLU A 25 8.71 12.89 25.95
CA GLU A 25 7.67 13.25 24.99
C GLU A 25 8.07 12.84 23.56
N THR A 26 9.26 13.27 23.14
CA THR A 26 9.76 13.02 21.79
C THR A 26 10.03 11.54 21.55
N ALA A 27 10.55 10.83 22.55
CA ALA A 27 10.82 9.39 22.45
C ALA A 27 9.52 8.58 22.33
N LEU A 28 8.47 8.93 23.07
CA LEU A 28 7.17 8.25 23.00
C LEU A 28 6.53 8.41 21.61
N ILE A 29 6.62 9.60 21.03
CA ILE A 29 6.13 9.87 19.66
C ILE A 29 6.99 9.12 18.64
N ALA A 30 8.32 9.18 18.75
CA ALA A 30 9.24 8.58 17.80
C ALA A 30 9.24 7.04 17.80
N LEU A 31 8.89 6.39 18.91
CA LEU A 31 8.74 4.92 18.96
C LEU A 31 7.57 4.43 18.10
N GLY A 32 6.46 5.17 18.06
CA GLY A 32 5.21 4.73 17.43
C GLY A 32 4.68 3.39 17.96
N PRO A 33 3.64 2.82 17.35
CA PRO A 33 3.05 1.55 17.79
C PRO A 33 4.02 0.36 17.74
N GLY A 34 4.81 0.24 16.66
CA GLY A 34 5.75 -0.86 16.46
C GLY A 34 6.96 -0.81 17.39
N GLY A 35 7.52 0.38 17.63
CA GLY A 35 8.63 0.56 18.57
C GLY A 35 8.22 0.28 20.01
N ILE A 36 6.98 0.58 20.41
CA ILE A 36 6.47 0.26 21.74
C ILE A 36 6.32 -1.25 21.92
N HIS A 37 5.81 -1.96 20.92
CA HIS A 37 5.66 -3.41 20.96
C HIS A 37 7.02 -4.11 21.10
N SER A 38 8.01 -3.74 20.28
CA SER A 38 9.37 -4.31 20.38
C SER A 38 10.01 -4.08 21.76
N VAL A 39 9.88 -2.89 22.36
CA VAL A 39 10.45 -2.62 23.69
C VAL A 39 9.77 -3.43 24.80
N LEU A 40 8.46 -3.67 24.69
CA LEU A 40 7.71 -4.43 25.69
C LEU A 40 7.95 -5.94 25.59
N GLU A 41 8.05 -6.49 24.39
CA GLU A 41 8.16 -7.93 24.16
C GLU A 41 9.61 -8.43 24.05
N GLU A 42 10.46 -7.76 23.27
CA GLU A 42 11.82 -8.24 22.98
C GLU A 42 12.80 -7.89 24.11
N GLU A 43 12.72 -6.67 24.65
CA GLU A 43 13.67 -6.19 25.68
C GLU A 43 13.24 -6.53 27.12
N LYS A 44 12.07 -7.15 27.32
CA LYS A 44 11.45 -7.45 28.64
C LYS A 44 11.34 -6.25 29.59
N ARG A 45 11.43 -5.02 29.07
CA ARG A 45 11.38 -3.78 29.87
C ARG A 45 9.92 -3.35 30.04
N LYS A 46 9.28 -3.85 31.10
CA LYS A 46 7.92 -3.45 31.48
C LYS A 46 7.89 -2.03 32.05
N SER A 47 7.98 -1.02 31.19
CA SER A 47 7.75 0.37 31.59
C SER A 47 6.25 0.62 31.77
N ARG A 48 5.83 1.00 32.99
CA ARG A 48 4.44 1.38 33.28
C ARG A 48 3.99 2.60 32.47
N LEU A 49 4.94 3.45 32.07
CA LEU A 49 4.66 4.59 31.19
C LEU A 49 4.23 4.13 29.79
N LEU A 50 4.88 3.11 29.24
CA LEU A 50 4.53 2.56 27.92
C LEU A 50 3.14 1.91 27.92
N LEU A 51 2.81 1.21 29.00
CA LEU A 51 1.46 0.66 29.18
C LEU A 51 0.41 1.77 29.28
N LEU A 52 0.69 2.80 30.09
CA LEU A 52 -0.21 3.96 30.22
C LEU A 52 -0.35 4.74 28.90
N TRP A 53 0.74 4.86 28.13
CA TRP A 53 0.74 5.49 26.81
C TRP A 53 -0.11 4.71 25.81
N LYS A 54 -0.03 3.38 25.81
CA LYS A 54 -0.85 2.51 24.96
C LYS A 54 -2.34 2.71 25.23
N ASP A 55 -2.73 2.83 26.50
CA ASP A 55 -4.14 2.94 26.87
C ASP A 55 -4.67 4.39 26.75
N LYS A 56 -3.87 5.39 27.12
CA LYS A 56 -4.31 6.79 27.26
C LYS A 56 -3.22 7.79 26.83
N PRO A 57 -2.83 7.82 25.54
CA PRO A 57 -1.71 8.64 25.05
C PRO A 57 -1.92 10.14 25.32
N GLY A 58 -3.14 10.64 25.10
CA GLY A 58 -3.47 12.05 25.34
C GLY A 58 -3.28 12.50 26.79
N ASN A 59 -3.57 11.63 27.77
CA ASN A 59 -3.35 11.95 29.19
C ASN A 59 -1.88 11.98 29.56
N VAL A 60 -1.08 11.09 28.96
CA VAL A 60 0.37 11.06 29.18
C VAL A 60 1.02 12.29 28.56
N LEU A 61 0.69 12.63 27.31
CA LEU A 61 1.15 13.86 26.65
C LEU A 61 0.81 15.09 27.48
N ALA A 62 -0.45 15.24 27.88
CA ALA A 62 -0.88 16.38 28.69
C ALA A 62 -0.12 16.44 30.03
N GLY A 63 0.09 15.29 30.69
CA GLY A 63 0.85 15.21 31.94
C GLY A 63 2.30 15.65 31.78
N ILE A 64 2.98 15.18 30.73
CA ILE A 64 4.37 15.54 30.44
C ILE A 64 4.49 17.03 30.10
N LEU A 65 3.59 17.56 29.26
CA LEU A 65 3.58 18.98 28.87
C LEU A 65 3.34 19.89 30.08
N ILE A 66 2.40 19.54 30.96
CA ILE A 66 2.15 20.30 32.19
C ILE A 66 3.38 20.25 33.10
N ALA A 67 3.98 19.07 33.28
CA ALA A 67 5.18 18.91 34.10
C ALA A 67 6.35 19.77 33.58
N ASN A 68 6.59 19.72 32.27
CA ASN A 68 7.66 20.49 31.62
C ASN A 68 7.45 22.00 31.78
N ASN A 69 6.24 22.48 31.51
CA ASN A 69 5.92 23.90 31.68
C ASN A 69 6.06 24.36 33.13
N LEU A 70 5.59 23.56 34.10
CA LEU A 70 5.72 23.88 35.51
C LEU A 70 7.20 24.01 35.91
N VAL A 71 8.03 23.06 35.49
CA VAL A 71 9.48 23.08 35.76
C VAL A 71 10.15 24.29 35.12
N ASN A 72 9.81 24.63 33.87
CA ASN A 72 10.37 25.77 33.15
C ASN A 72 10.00 27.12 33.80
N ILE A 73 8.74 27.26 34.24
CA ILE A 73 8.28 28.45 34.96
C ILE A 73 8.99 28.56 36.30
N LEU A 74 9.07 27.48 37.08
CA LEU A 74 9.78 27.47 38.37
C LEU A 74 11.27 27.82 38.21
N ALA A 75 11.93 27.28 37.18
CA ALA A 75 13.33 27.58 36.89
C ALA A 75 13.51 29.07 36.55
N SER A 76 12.62 29.64 35.73
CA SER A 76 12.65 31.06 35.35
C SER A 76 12.42 31.98 36.55
N VAL A 77 11.49 31.63 37.44
CA VAL A 77 11.24 32.38 38.69
C VAL A 77 12.45 32.33 39.61
N LEU A 78 13.05 31.16 39.82
CA LEU A 78 14.24 31.01 40.66
C LEU A 78 15.44 31.76 40.09
N ALA A 79 15.65 31.71 38.78
CA ALA A 79 16.74 32.45 38.14
C ALA A 79 16.55 33.97 38.22
N THR A 80 15.31 34.44 38.09
CA THR A 80 15.00 35.87 38.27
C THR A 80 15.33 36.33 39.69
N ARG A 81 14.97 35.53 40.70
CA ARG A 81 15.33 35.80 42.10
C ARG A 81 16.83 35.75 42.33
N PHE A 82 17.50 34.72 41.82
CA PHE A 82 18.96 34.56 41.92
C PHE A 82 19.72 35.73 41.29
N ALA A 83 19.31 36.16 40.10
CA ALA A 83 19.87 37.34 39.44
C ALA A 83 19.67 38.62 40.25
N GLY A 84 18.48 38.80 40.86
CA GLY A 84 18.21 39.91 41.79
C GLY A 84 19.17 39.91 42.98
N ASN A 85 19.33 38.77 43.65
CA ASN A 85 20.22 38.60 44.80
C ASN A 85 21.70 38.92 44.43
N ILE A 86 22.16 38.49 43.25
CA ILE A 86 23.52 38.78 42.77
C ILE A 86 23.70 40.28 42.53
N MET A 87 22.74 40.94 41.87
CA MET A 87 22.86 42.36 41.53
C MET A 87 22.85 43.26 42.77
N GLU A 88 22.04 42.90 43.78
CA GLU A 88 22.03 43.59 45.08
C GLU A 88 23.40 43.45 45.80
N GLN A 89 24.00 42.27 45.78
CA GLN A 89 25.31 42.03 46.40
C GLN A 89 26.46 42.74 45.68
N LEU A 90 26.42 42.82 44.35
CA LEU A 90 27.44 43.50 43.55
C LEU A 90 27.37 45.03 43.64
N GLN A 91 26.41 45.58 44.39
CA GLN A 91 26.10 47.02 44.45
C GLN A 91 25.98 47.64 43.05
N ALA A 92 25.61 46.85 42.05
CA ALA A 92 25.45 47.29 40.68
C ALA A 92 24.02 47.82 40.55
N PRO A 93 23.81 49.16 40.43
CA PRO A 93 22.48 49.72 40.30
C PRO A 93 22.04 49.60 38.83
N MET A 94 21.99 48.37 38.31
CA MET A 94 21.14 48.14 37.15
C MET A 94 19.70 48.29 37.61
N ALA A 95 18.90 49.06 36.87
CA ALA A 95 17.47 49.15 37.14
C ALA A 95 16.91 47.72 37.28
N ALA A 96 16.10 47.45 38.30
CA ALA A 96 15.58 46.11 38.59
C ALA A 96 14.91 45.44 37.37
N GLN A 97 14.44 46.25 36.41
CA GLN A 97 13.90 45.80 35.14
C GLN A 97 14.95 45.14 34.23
N VAL A 98 16.18 45.64 34.21
CA VAL A 98 17.28 45.13 33.38
C VAL A 98 17.79 43.80 33.90
N SER A 99 17.89 43.62 35.23
CA SER A 99 18.31 42.35 35.83
C SER A 99 17.29 41.23 35.58
N VAL A 100 15.99 41.56 35.68
CA VAL A 100 14.90 40.64 35.33
C VAL A 100 14.96 40.27 33.84
N ALA A 101 15.10 41.24 32.95
CA ALA A 101 15.19 40.99 31.51
C ALA A 101 16.38 40.10 31.15
N LEU A 102 17.55 40.34 31.75
CA LEU A 102 18.74 39.52 31.55
C LEU A 102 18.53 38.09 32.07
N ALA A 103 17.97 37.93 33.27
CA ALA A 103 17.71 36.62 33.85
C ALA A 103 16.74 35.80 33.00
N VAL A 104 15.65 36.42 32.52
CA VAL A 104 14.68 35.79 31.62
C VAL A 104 15.39 35.39 30.31
N GLY A 105 16.14 36.30 29.67
CA GLY A 105 16.83 36.00 28.41
C GLY A 105 17.83 34.84 28.52
N VAL A 106 18.67 34.86 29.56
CA VAL A 106 19.64 33.77 29.81
C VAL A 106 18.92 32.46 30.09
N MET A 107 17.88 32.47 30.92
CA MET A 107 17.12 31.24 31.21
C MET A 107 16.37 30.70 30.01
N THR A 108 15.76 31.55 29.20
CA THR A 108 15.10 31.12 27.97
C THR A 108 16.12 30.44 27.05
N PHE A 109 17.31 31.00 26.87
CA PHE A 109 18.37 30.36 26.10
C PHE A 109 18.78 29.00 26.68
N LEU A 110 18.95 28.90 28.01
CA LEU A 110 19.33 27.66 28.67
C LEU A 110 18.23 26.59 28.57
N ILE A 111 16.96 26.94 28.82
CA ILE A 111 15.83 26.02 28.71
C ILE A 111 15.66 25.54 27.27
N VAL A 112 15.64 26.46 26.30
CA VAL A 112 15.45 26.10 24.89
C VAL A 112 16.59 25.21 24.40
N THR A 113 17.84 25.52 24.75
CA THR A 113 19.00 24.74 24.28
C THR A 113 19.13 23.40 25.00
N PHE A 114 19.22 23.43 26.33
CA PHE A 114 19.55 22.25 27.14
C PHE A 114 18.32 21.49 27.65
N GLY A 115 17.20 22.16 27.87
CA GLY A 115 15.94 21.55 28.30
C GLY A 115 15.09 21.04 27.14
N GLU A 116 15.24 21.60 25.94
CA GLU A 116 14.37 21.26 24.79
C GLU A 116 15.12 20.74 23.57
N ILE A 117 15.90 21.58 22.87
CA ILE A 117 16.46 21.24 21.55
C ILE A 117 17.38 20.03 21.62
N ILE A 118 18.38 20.03 22.51
CA ILE A 118 19.35 18.94 22.62
C ILE A 118 18.64 17.62 23.03
N PRO A 119 17.83 17.58 24.09
CA PRO A 119 17.14 16.35 24.50
C PRO A 119 16.17 15.81 23.45
N LYS A 120 15.39 16.69 22.78
CA LYS A 120 14.46 16.29 21.70
C LYS A 120 15.22 15.70 20.51
N THR A 121 16.36 16.28 20.14
CA THR A 121 17.20 15.78 19.05
C THR A 121 17.73 14.37 19.33
N ILE A 122 18.24 14.15 20.55
CA ILE A 122 18.73 12.82 20.97
C ILE A 122 17.58 11.80 21.00
N ALA A 123 16.42 12.19 21.56
CA ALA A 123 15.26 11.33 21.66
C ALA A 123 14.68 10.94 20.29
N ARG A 124 14.73 11.83 19.31
CA ARG A 124 14.24 11.57 17.94
C ARG A 124 15.10 10.52 17.21
N HIS A 125 16.43 10.62 17.32
CA HIS A 125 17.34 9.69 16.65
C HIS A 125 17.57 8.38 17.42
N SER A 126 17.38 8.39 18.74
CA SER A 126 17.64 7.23 19.59
C SER A 126 16.62 7.11 20.72
N PRO A 127 15.33 6.89 20.40
CA PRO A 127 14.26 6.90 21.40
C PRO A 127 14.44 5.81 22.47
N LYS A 128 15.01 4.65 22.09
CA LYS A 128 15.31 3.54 23.01
C LYS A 128 16.28 3.92 24.14
N LYS A 129 17.16 4.90 23.94
CA LYS A 129 18.09 5.39 24.99
C LYS A 129 17.37 6.16 26.10
N VAL A 130 16.17 6.67 25.85
CA VAL A 130 15.37 7.44 26.81
C VAL A 130 14.50 6.53 27.68
N VAL A 131 14.17 5.33 27.20
CA VAL A 131 13.31 4.34 27.88
C VAL A 131 13.70 4.08 29.35
N PRO A 132 14.99 3.97 29.74
CA PRO A 132 15.37 3.77 31.13
C PRO A 132 14.87 4.86 32.10
N PHE A 133 14.62 6.07 31.60
CA PHE A 133 14.16 7.20 32.41
C PHE A 133 12.63 7.33 32.50
N PHE A 134 11.89 6.53 31.72
CA PHE A 134 10.41 6.54 31.74
C PHE A 134 9.78 6.29 33.12
N PRO A 135 10.34 5.47 34.02
CA PRO A 135 9.79 5.32 35.38
C PRO A 135 9.75 6.63 36.16
N LEU A 136 10.74 7.52 35.97
CA LEU A 136 10.77 8.82 36.64
C LEU A 136 9.66 9.72 36.09
N THR A 137 9.51 9.80 34.77
CA THR A 137 8.42 10.55 34.13
C THR A 137 7.04 10.02 34.52
N TYR A 138 6.90 8.70 34.68
CA TYR A 138 5.66 8.07 35.13
C TYR A 138 5.20 8.53 36.52
N VAL A 139 6.13 8.75 37.46
CA VAL A 139 5.81 9.29 38.80
C VAL A 139 5.17 10.68 38.68
N PHE A 140 5.73 11.55 37.84
CA PHE A 140 5.15 12.88 37.59
C PHE A 140 3.79 12.81 36.92
N CYS A 141 3.59 11.87 35.98
CA CYS A 141 2.28 11.67 35.35
C CYS A 141 1.21 11.25 36.37
N ILE A 142 1.56 10.42 37.37
CA ILE A 142 0.65 10.08 38.48
C ILE A 142 0.37 11.30 39.34
N LEU A 143 1.41 12.04 39.72
CA LEU A 143 1.29 13.21 40.60
C LEU A 143 0.38 14.30 39.98
N LEU A 144 0.49 14.50 38.67
CA LEU A 144 -0.28 15.51 37.92
C LEU A 144 -1.64 15.00 37.41
N LYS A 145 -1.96 13.71 37.61
CA LYS A 145 -3.22 13.09 37.21
C LYS A 145 -4.49 13.88 37.59
N PRO A 146 -4.67 14.42 38.82
CA PRO A 146 -5.87 15.18 39.15
C PRO A 146 -6.01 16.46 38.31
N PHE A 147 -4.88 17.11 37.99
CA PHE A 147 -4.86 18.32 37.18
C PHE A 147 -5.17 18.02 35.71
N VAL A 148 -4.55 16.98 35.14
CA VAL A 148 -4.84 16.49 33.77
C VAL A 148 -6.31 16.07 33.61
N SER A 149 -6.87 15.38 34.61
CA SER A 149 -8.29 14.99 34.64
C SER A 149 -9.23 16.19 34.71
N SER A 150 -8.85 17.25 35.45
CA SER A 150 -9.62 18.50 35.48
C SER A 150 -9.57 19.23 34.13
N LEU A 151 -8.39 19.34 33.54
CA LEU A 151 -8.19 20.00 32.25
C LEU A 151 -8.93 19.28 31.12
N SER A 152 -8.85 17.94 31.06
CA SER A 152 -9.59 17.15 30.07
C SER A 152 -11.11 17.28 30.20
N ARG A 153 -11.65 17.40 31.42
CA ARG A 153 -13.08 17.72 31.62
C ARG A 153 -13.42 19.12 31.12
N PHE A 154 -12.55 20.11 31.38
CA PHE A 154 -12.73 21.47 30.89
C PHE A 154 -12.70 21.52 29.36
N VAL A 155 -11.73 20.87 28.72
CA VAL A 155 -11.64 20.77 27.25
C VAL A 155 -12.88 20.08 26.68
N LYS A 156 -13.39 19.00 27.29
CA LYS A 156 -14.63 18.32 26.83
C LYS A 156 -15.90 19.18 26.93
N ILE A 157 -15.92 20.17 27.83
CA ILE A 157 -17.04 21.11 27.94
C ILE A 157 -17.03 22.11 26.78
N PHE A 158 -15.83 22.49 26.30
CA PHE A 158 -15.66 23.46 25.20
C PHE A 158 -15.58 22.80 23.82
N ALA A 159 -14.96 21.63 23.71
CA ALA A 159 -14.88 20.82 22.51
C ALA A 159 -16.14 19.94 22.44
N ARG A 160 -17.18 20.45 21.78
CA ARG A 160 -18.36 19.66 21.39
C ARG A 160 -17.90 18.40 20.65
N GLN A 161 -17.96 17.25 21.32
CA GLN A 161 -18.02 15.89 20.76
C GLN A 161 -16.97 15.39 19.75
N GLN A 162 -15.84 16.05 19.51
CA GLN A 162 -14.71 15.36 18.87
C GLN A 162 -13.90 14.62 19.92
N ALA A 163 -14.16 13.32 20.01
CA ALA A 163 -13.36 12.39 20.78
C ALA A 163 -11.91 12.43 20.25
N PHE A 164 -11.03 13.04 21.03
CA PHE A 164 -9.59 12.79 21.03
C PHE A 164 -9.31 11.36 21.54
N ASP A 165 -9.92 10.34 20.92
CA ASP A 165 -9.40 8.99 21.01
C ASP A 165 -8.31 8.91 19.95
N GLY A 166 -7.06 9.10 20.40
CA GLY A 166 -5.85 9.04 19.58
C GLY A 166 -5.51 7.63 19.07
N GLY A 167 -6.53 6.86 18.69
CA GLY A 167 -6.35 5.74 17.78
C GLY A 167 -6.18 6.33 16.39
N ILE A 168 -4.99 6.22 15.81
CA ILE A 168 -4.79 6.47 14.39
C ILE A 168 -5.71 5.47 13.67
N MET A 169 -6.84 5.95 13.15
CA MET A 169 -7.64 5.18 12.22
C MET A 169 -6.83 5.14 10.93
N VAL A 170 -6.01 4.11 10.79
CA VAL A 170 -5.28 3.87 9.55
C VAL A 170 -6.31 3.55 8.49
N THR A 171 -6.56 4.51 7.61
CA THR A 171 -7.39 4.31 6.42
C THR A 171 -6.57 3.62 5.34
N GLU A 172 -7.23 2.99 4.38
CA GLU A 172 -6.57 2.40 3.21
C GLU A 172 -5.71 3.43 2.46
N ALA A 173 -6.21 4.66 2.32
CA ALA A 173 -5.47 5.78 1.76
C ALA A 173 -4.19 6.13 2.56
N GLU A 174 -4.21 5.97 3.89
CA GLU A 174 -3.00 6.13 4.70
C GLU A 174 -2.00 4.98 4.48
N VAL A 175 -2.47 3.73 4.34
CA VAL A 175 -1.60 2.59 4.01
C VAL A 175 -0.94 2.80 2.65
N GLU A 176 -1.70 3.20 1.64
CA GLU A 176 -1.19 3.48 0.30
C GLU A 176 -0.17 4.62 0.32
N ALA A 177 -0.44 5.70 1.07
CA ALA A 177 0.49 6.80 1.27
C ALA A 177 1.80 6.35 1.95
N MET A 178 1.72 5.43 2.92
CA MET A 178 2.92 4.86 3.56
C MET A 178 3.73 3.99 2.59
N ILE A 179 3.09 3.19 1.74
CA ILE A 179 3.77 2.39 0.71
C ILE A 179 4.48 3.31 -0.30
N LYS A 180 3.77 4.35 -0.78
CA LYS A 180 4.32 5.37 -1.69
C LYS A 180 5.53 6.08 -1.08
N TYR A 181 5.41 6.50 0.19
CA TYR A 181 6.50 7.14 0.91
C TYR A 181 7.71 6.21 1.12
N GLY A 182 7.48 4.95 1.52
CA GLY A 182 8.54 3.95 1.70
C GLY A 182 9.28 3.62 0.42
N SER A 183 8.58 3.64 -0.73
CA SER A 183 9.17 3.47 -2.06
C SER A 183 10.02 4.68 -2.47
N ALA A 184 9.52 5.91 -2.26
CA ALA A 184 10.28 7.13 -2.54
C ALA A 184 11.56 7.26 -1.70
N GLN A 185 11.58 6.68 -0.49
CA GLN A 185 12.76 6.61 0.38
C GLN A 185 13.69 5.41 0.07
N GLY A 186 13.38 4.61 -0.96
CA GLY A 186 14.17 3.43 -1.33
C GLY A 186 14.11 2.27 -0.34
N THR A 187 13.21 2.31 0.65
CA THR A 187 13.02 1.25 1.65
C THR A 187 12.18 0.10 1.09
N ILE A 188 11.26 0.40 0.16
CA ILE A 188 10.43 -0.56 -0.56
C ILE A 188 10.85 -0.52 -2.03
N SER A 189 11.23 -1.66 -2.61
CA SER A 189 11.56 -1.75 -4.04
C SER A 189 10.31 -1.53 -4.90
N LYS A 190 10.48 -1.14 -6.17
CA LYS A 190 9.36 -0.88 -7.08
C LYS A 190 8.45 -2.11 -7.22
N GLU A 191 9.06 -3.28 -7.37
CA GLU A 191 8.35 -4.56 -7.54
C GLU A 191 7.50 -4.89 -6.30
N LYS A 192 8.03 -4.63 -5.09
CA LYS A 192 7.29 -4.83 -3.84
C LYS A 192 6.13 -3.86 -3.70
N ARG A 193 6.30 -2.61 -4.15
CA ARG A 193 5.22 -1.62 -4.14
C ARG A 193 4.09 -2.05 -5.07
N GLN A 194 4.41 -2.58 -6.25
CA GLN A 194 3.42 -3.05 -7.21
C GLN A 194 2.59 -4.19 -6.60
N LEU A 195 3.24 -5.25 -6.10
CA LEU A 195 2.53 -6.35 -5.43
C LEU A 195 1.63 -5.87 -4.28
N LEU A 196 2.10 -4.93 -3.46
CA LEU A 196 1.31 -4.38 -2.37
C LEU A 196 0.09 -3.59 -2.87
N SER A 197 0.22 -2.89 -3.98
CA SER A 197 -0.89 -2.14 -4.60
C SER A 197 -1.91 -3.10 -5.22
N SER A 198 -1.43 -4.10 -5.96
CA SER A 198 -2.26 -5.17 -6.54
C SER A 198 -3.04 -5.95 -5.48
N VAL A 199 -2.47 -6.21 -4.30
CA VAL A 199 -3.21 -6.87 -3.20
C VAL A 199 -4.34 -6.00 -2.65
N ILE A 200 -4.16 -4.69 -2.61
CA ILE A 200 -5.21 -3.75 -2.17
C ILE A 200 -6.33 -3.74 -3.22
N GLU A 201 -5.98 -3.53 -4.49
CA GLU A 201 -6.93 -3.54 -5.61
C GLU A 201 -7.68 -4.87 -5.71
N PHE A 202 -6.98 -6.00 -5.58
CA PHE A 202 -7.55 -7.35 -5.57
C PHE A 202 -8.71 -7.53 -4.58
N SER A 203 -8.64 -6.85 -3.43
CA SER A 203 -9.71 -6.93 -2.44
C SER A 203 -11.00 -6.24 -2.90
N GLU A 204 -10.88 -5.28 -3.82
CA GLU A 204 -11.98 -4.49 -4.34
C GLU A 204 -12.48 -4.94 -5.72
N THR A 205 -11.64 -5.53 -6.56
CA THR A 205 -11.97 -5.98 -7.93
C THR A 205 -13.16 -6.93 -7.97
N MET A 206 -14.09 -6.67 -8.89
CA MET A 206 -15.26 -7.51 -9.16
C MET A 206 -15.00 -8.53 -10.27
N THR A 207 -15.74 -9.65 -10.22
CA THR A 207 -15.63 -10.73 -11.21
C THR A 207 -15.85 -10.23 -12.65
N LYS A 208 -16.74 -9.26 -12.86
CA LYS A 208 -17.02 -8.64 -14.17
C LYS A 208 -15.82 -7.94 -14.81
N GLU A 209 -14.82 -7.58 -14.02
CA GLU A 209 -13.64 -6.85 -14.49
C GLU A 209 -12.60 -7.80 -15.10
N ILE A 210 -12.61 -9.07 -14.67
CA ILE A 210 -11.63 -10.08 -15.09
C ILE A 210 -12.22 -11.25 -15.89
N LEU A 211 -13.56 -11.33 -16.00
CA LEU A 211 -14.19 -12.45 -16.69
C LEU A 211 -13.88 -12.44 -18.20
N VAL A 212 -13.85 -13.63 -18.79
CA VAL A 212 -13.91 -13.80 -20.25
C VAL A 212 -15.36 -13.56 -20.67
N PRO A 213 -15.65 -12.50 -21.44
CA PRO A 213 -17.02 -12.13 -21.80
C PRO A 213 -17.69 -13.25 -22.59
N ARG A 214 -19.01 -13.41 -22.43
CA ARG A 214 -19.83 -14.42 -23.14
C ARG A 214 -19.50 -14.56 -24.63
N THR A 215 -19.26 -13.44 -25.31
CA THR A 215 -18.96 -13.41 -26.76
C THR A 215 -17.63 -14.05 -27.12
N GLU A 216 -16.71 -14.18 -26.17
CA GLU A 216 -15.37 -14.77 -26.32
C GLU A 216 -15.28 -16.19 -25.71
N VAL A 217 -16.35 -16.65 -25.04
CA VAL A 217 -16.40 -17.98 -24.43
C VAL A 217 -16.39 -19.06 -25.53
N VAL A 218 -15.39 -19.94 -25.45
CA VAL A 218 -15.33 -21.14 -26.28
C VAL A 218 -15.85 -22.33 -25.48
N GLY A 219 -16.96 -22.92 -25.93
CA GLY A 219 -17.58 -24.09 -25.32
C GLY A 219 -18.18 -25.03 -26.36
N PHE A 220 -18.79 -26.12 -25.91
CA PHE A 220 -19.37 -27.16 -26.78
C PHE A 220 -20.87 -27.33 -26.55
N PRO A 221 -21.68 -27.50 -27.60
CA PRO A 221 -23.04 -28.00 -27.42
C PRO A 221 -23.01 -29.45 -26.95
N CYS A 222 -24.01 -29.88 -26.18
CA CYS A 222 -23.99 -31.20 -25.50
C CYS A 222 -24.02 -32.41 -26.45
N ASP A 223 -24.40 -32.20 -27.71
CA ASP A 223 -24.47 -33.17 -28.80
C ASP A 223 -23.27 -33.09 -29.76
N ALA A 224 -22.25 -32.26 -29.44
CA ALA A 224 -21.03 -32.15 -30.23
C ALA A 224 -20.37 -33.52 -30.44
N THR A 225 -19.85 -33.72 -31.64
CA THR A 225 -19.13 -34.95 -31.99
C THR A 225 -17.72 -34.95 -31.42
N LEU A 226 -17.14 -36.15 -31.26
CA LEU A 226 -15.76 -36.28 -30.78
C LEU A 226 -14.75 -35.55 -31.68
N GLU A 227 -14.98 -35.56 -33.00
CA GLU A 227 -14.10 -34.91 -33.97
C GLU A 227 -14.09 -33.39 -33.81
N GLU A 228 -15.27 -32.77 -33.63
CA GLU A 228 -15.40 -31.33 -33.39
C GLU A 228 -14.73 -30.90 -32.08
N VAL A 229 -14.92 -31.70 -31.02
CA VAL A 229 -14.28 -31.45 -29.72
C VAL A 229 -12.76 -31.53 -29.85
N LEU A 230 -12.23 -32.60 -30.44
CA LEU A 230 -10.77 -32.77 -30.59
C LEU A 230 -10.14 -31.69 -31.46
N ARG A 231 -10.81 -31.29 -32.55
CA ARG A 231 -10.35 -30.21 -33.41
C ARG A 231 -10.27 -28.89 -32.63
N THR A 232 -11.33 -28.53 -31.92
CA THR A 232 -11.38 -27.30 -31.14
C THR A 232 -10.34 -27.29 -30.02
N VAL A 233 -10.17 -28.42 -29.32
CA VAL A 233 -9.14 -28.57 -28.27
C VAL A 233 -7.73 -28.37 -28.85
N ALA A 234 -7.45 -28.93 -30.03
CA ALA A 234 -6.16 -28.78 -30.69
C ALA A 234 -5.90 -27.33 -31.16
N GLU A 235 -6.94 -26.63 -31.64
CA GLU A 235 -6.85 -25.24 -32.10
C GLU A 235 -6.71 -24.24 -30.94
N LYS A 236 -7.52 -24.39 -29.89
CA LYS A 236 -7.65 -23.40 -28.80
C LYS A 236 -6.76 -23.65 -27.60
N LYS A 237 -6.31 -24.89 -27.38
CA LYS A 237 -5.36 -25.29 -26.33
C LYS A 237 -5.78 -24.97 -24.88
N PHE A 238 -7.05 -24.66 -24.62
CA PHE A 238 -7.54 -24.50 -23.25
C PHE A 238 -7.66 -25.85 -22.54
N SER A 239 -7.55 -25.82 -21.21
CA SER A 239 -7.66 -27.03 -20.36
C SER A 239 -9.11 -27.43 -20.05
N ARG A 240 -10.05 -26.49 -20.13
CA ARG A 240 -11.44 -26.63 -19.69
C ARG A 240 -12.37 -25.92 -20.65
N TYR A 241 -13.53 -26.52 -20.90
CA TYR A 241 -14.55 -25.97 -21.78
C TYR A 241 -15.92 -26.11 -21.13
N PRO A 242 -16.74 -25.04 -21.09
CA PRO A 242 -18.14 -25.16 -20.72
C PRO A 242 -18.88 -25.97 -21.79
N VAL A 243 -19.80 -26.82 -21.34
CA VAL A 243 -20.71 -27.60 -22.18
C VAL A 243 -22.12 -27.14 -21.92
N TYR A 244 -22.85 -26.81 -22.99
CA TYR A 244 -24.15 -26.17 -22.91
C TYR A 244 -25.22 -26.89 -23.71
N ASP A 245 -26.49 -26.64 -23.37
CA ASP A 245 -27.67 -27.20 -24.03
C ASP A 245 -28.38 -26.08 -24.81
N ASN A 246 -28.40 -26.15 -26.14
CA ASN A 246 -28.87 -25.09 -27.07
C ASN A 246 -28.05 -23.80 -27.07
N ASP A 247 -27.85 -23.16 -25.91
CA ASP A 247 -27.16 -21.86 -25.78
C ASP A 247 -26.30 -21.76 -24.52
N LEU A 248 -25.44 -20.75 -24.48
CA LEU A 248 -24.55 -20.46 -23.34
C LEU A 248 -25.28 -20.02 -22.06
N ASP A 249 -26.58 -19.75 -22.08
CA ASP A 249 -27.34 -19.51 -20.83
C ASP A 249 -27.63 -20.83 -20.10
N SER A 250 -27.59 -21.94 -20.82
CA SER A 250 -27.91 -23.27 -20.32
C SER A 250 -26.65 -24.13 -20.20
N ILE A 251 -25.69 -23.71 -19.37
CA ILE A 251 -24.46 -24.48 -19.11
C ILE A 251 -24.78 -25.71 -18.25
N VAL A 252 -24.58 -26.90 -18.84
CA VAL A 252 -24.83 -28.21 -18.21
C VAL A 252 -23.66 -28.64 -17.34
N GLY A 253 -22.45 -28.21 -17.70
CA GLY A 253 -21.24 -28.55 -16.94
C GLY A 253 -19.96 -28.11 -17.61
N ILE A 254 -18.85 -28.61 -17.10
CA ILE A 254 -17.50 -28.32 -17.62
C ILE A 254 -16.83 -29.64 -17.98
N VAL A 255 -16.26 -29.72 -19.18
CA VAL A 255 -15.42 -30.83 -19.61
C VAL A 255 -13.95 -30.41 -19.54
N THR A 256 -13.08 -31.30 -19.07
CA THR A 256 -11.64 -31.06 -19.10
C THR A 256 -10.97 -31.87 -20.21
N VAL A 257 -9.86 -31.34 -20.75
CA VAL A 257 -9.05 -32.09 -21.73
C VAL A 257 -8.58 -33.44 -21.14
N LYS A 258 -8.32 -33.49 -19.82
CA LYS A 258 -7.96 -34.72 -19.13
C LYS A 258 -9.09 -35.76 -19.18
N ASP A 259 -10.35 -35.35 -19.07
CA ASP A 259 -11.49 -36.27 -19.15
C ASP A 259 -11.65 -36.84 -20.56
N ILE A 260 -11.44 -36.00 -21.59
CA ILE A 260 -11.44 -36.43 -23.00
C ILE A 260 -10.30 -37.43 -23.24
N LEU A 261 -9.09 -37.14 -22.76
CA LEU A 261 -7.95 -38.06 -22.88
C LEU A 261 -8.19 -39.40 -22.17
N ARG A 262 -8.80 -39.37 -20.97
CA ARG A 262 -9.17 -40.59 -20.23
C ARG A 262 -10.18 -41.43 -21.01
N PHE A 263 -11.17 -40.80 -21.65
CA PHE A 263 -12.12 -41.50 -22.51
C PHE A 263 -11.44 -42.12 -23.73
N LEU A 264 -10.52 -41.40 -24.39
CA LEU A 264 -9.81 -41.92 -25.56
C LEU A 264 -8.92 -43.11 -25.22
N ALA A 265 -8.31 -43.11 -24.04
CA ALA A 265 -7.43 -44.16 -23.55
C ALA A 265 -8.15 -45.41 -23.04
N ASP A 266 -9.47 -45.36 -22.82
CA ASP A 266 -10.25 -46.51 -22.33
C ASP A 266 -10.44 -47.57 -23.45
N PRO A 267 -9.89 -48.79 -23.30
CA PRO A 267 -10.03 -49.86 -24.27
C PRO A 267 -11.48 -50.36 -24.44
N ASN A 268 -12.33 -50.16 -23.43
CA ASN A 268 -13.73 -50.58 -23.40
C ASN A 268 -14.69 -49.40 -23.58
N LYS A 269 -14.24 -48.30 -24.18
CA LYS A 269 -15.03 -47.08 -24.31
C LYS A 269 -16.36 -47.33 -25.02
N LYS A 270 -17.41 -46.76 -24.44
CA LYS A 270 -18.72 -46.64 -25.06
C LYS A 270 -18.66 -45.67 -26.25
N PRO A 271 -19.70 -45.63 -27.11
CA PRO A 271 -19.87 -44.54 -28.06
C PRO A 271 -19.72 -43.18 -27.37
N PHE A 272 -19.05 -42.24 -28.03
CA PHE A 272 -18.79 -40.93 -27.44
C PHE A 272 -20.10 -40.21 -27.13
N ASN A 273 -20.21 -39.75 -25.89
CA ASN A 273 -21.28 -38.89 -25.44
C ASN A 273 -20.69 -37.82 -24.53
N LEU A 274 -20.67 -36.57 -25.01
CA LEU A 274 -20.07 -35.47 -24.27
C LEU A 274 -20.78 -35.25 -22.93
N ARG A 275 -22.10 -35.43 -22.87
CA ARG A 275 -22.90 -35.26 -21.64
C ARG A 275 -22.49 -36.21 -20.51
N GLU A 276 -21.95 -37.39 -20.85
CA GLU A 276 -21.44 -38.36 -19.86
C GLU A 276 -20.03 -38.01 -19.34
N LEU A 277 -19.26 -37.23 -20.11
CA LEU A 277 -17.89 -36.82 -19.75
C LEU A 277 -17.84 -35.53 -18.93
N VAL A 278 -18.93 -34.79 -18.90
CA VAL A 278 -19.04 -33.50 -18.26
C VAL A 278 -19.14 -33.65 -16.74
N SER A 279 -18.34 -32.86 -16.01
CA SER A 279 -18.55 -32.67 -14.58
C SER A 279 -19.79 -31.80 -14.36
N SER A 280 -20.80 -32.33 -13.67
CA SER A 280 -22.04 -31.59 -13.34
C SER A 280 -21.82 -30.47 -12.30
N LYS A 281 -20.60 -30.31 -11.76
CA LYS A 281 -20.29 -29.25 -10.80
C LYS A 281 -19.90 -27.97 -11.54
N VAL A 282 -20.89 -27.12 -11.80
CA VAL A 282 -20.68 -25.73 -12.25
C VAL A 282 -20.76 -24.82 -11.03
N LEU A 283 -19.69 -24.08 -10.77
CA LEU A 283 -19.75 -22.98 -9.82
C LEU A 283 -20.37 -21.78 -10.53
N ILE A 284 -21.55 -21.35 -10.09
CA ILE A 284 -22.24 -20.17 -10.63
C ILE A 284 -22.09 -19.03 -9.63
N VAL A 285 -21.64 -17.87 -10.11
CA VAL A 285 -21.42 -16.68 -9.29
C VAL A 285 -22.00 -15.44 -9.96
N PRO A 286 -22.50 -14.44 -9.22
CA PRO A 286 -22.87 -13.16 -9.81
C PRO A 286 -21.63 -12.42 -10.31
N GLU A 287 -21.74 -11.70 -11.42
CA GLU A 287 -20.64 -10.92 -11.99
C GLU A 287 -20.12 -9.80 -11.05
N THR A 288 -20.92 -9.40 -10.06
CA THR A 288 -20.55 -8.40 -9.05
C THR A 288 -19.81 -8.99 -7.84
N LYS A 289 -19.59 -10.31 -7.76
CA LYS A 289 -18.85 -10.94 -6.66
C LYS A 289 -17.40 -10.46 -6.66
N ARG A 290 -16.86 -10.15 -5.47
CA ARG A 290 -15.45 -9.78 -5.31
C ARG A 290 -14.53 -10.97 -5.55
N ILE A 291 -13.43 -10.75 -6.25
CA ILE A 291 -12.54 -11.84 -6.68
C ILE A 291 -11.84 -12.54 -5.50
N GLY A 292 -11.59 -11.83 -4.39
CA GLY A 292 -11.09 -12.43 -3.15
C GLY A 292 -12.08 -13.35 -2.43
N GLU A 293 -13.39 -13.21 -2.67
CA GLU A 293 -14.42 -14.17 -2.23
C GLU A 293 -14.49 -15.35 -3.19
N LEU A 294 -14.45 -15.08 -4.51
CA LEU A 294 -14.43 -16.10 -5.55
C LEU A 294 -13.23 -17.05 -5.39
N LEU A 295 -12.04 -16.54 -5.08
CA LEU A 295 -10.85 -17.38 -4.83
C LEU A 295 -11.06 -18.37 -3.69
N ARG A 296 -11.73 -17.93 -2.61
CA ARG A 296 -12.06 -18.80 -1.47
C ARG A 296 -13.07 -19.87 -1.85
N GLU A 297 -14.03 -19.55 -2.71
CA GLU A 297 -14.98 -20.54 -3.24
C GLU A 297 -14.31 -21.57 -4.17
N PHE A 298 -13.39 -21.14 -5.04
CA PHE A 298 -12.57 -22.03 -5.85
C PHE A 298 -11.80 -23.04 -4.98
N GLN A 299 -11.13 -22.55 -3.93
CA GLN A 299 -10.39 -23.38 -2.98
C GLN A 299 -11.29 -24.34 -2.20
N ALA A 300 -12.43 -23.86 -1.70
CA ALA A 300 -13.36 -24.66 -0.90
C ALA A 300 -14.02 -25.78 -1.71
N GLN A 301 -14.45 -25.49 -2.93
CA GLN A 301 -15.12 -26.45 -3.80
C GLN A 301 -14.16 -27.29 -4.65
N ARG A 302 -12.86 -26.94 -4.66
CA ARG A 302 -11.81 -27.55 -5.49
C ARG A 302 -12.18 -27.52 -6.99
N VAL A 303 -12.70 -26.38 -7.42
CA VAL A 303 -13.01 -26.09 -8.83
C VAL A 303 -12.13 -24.95 -9.31
N GLN A 304 -11.86 -24.88 -10.61
CA GLN A 304 -10.93 -23.91 -11.20
C GLN A 304 -11.57 -23.03 -12.28
N MET A 305 -12.89 -23.15 -12.46
CA MET A 305 -13.66 -22.35 -13.40
C MET A 305 -15.05 -22.14 -12.84
N ALA A 306 -15.55 -20.91 -12.95
CA ALA A 306 -16.89 -20.51 -12.59
C ALA A 306 -17.57 -19.82 -13.77
N VAL A 307 -18.89 -19.93 -13.81
CA VAL A 307 -19.76 -19.21 -14.74
C VAL A 307 -20.27 -17.98 -14.02
N ALA A 308 -19.97 -16.80 -14.56
CA ALA A 308 -20.49 -15.54 -14.07
C ALA A 308 -21.85 -15.26 -14.71
N VAL A 309 -22.85 -14.94 -13.89
CA VAL A 309 -24.21 -14.58 -14.34
C VAL A 309 -24.51 -13.11 -14.08
N ASP A 310 -25.30 -12.53 -14.98
CA ASP A 310 -25.82 -11.18 -14.87
C ASP A 310 -27.08 -11.11 -13.99
N GLU A 311 -27.63 -9.90 -13.84
CA GLU A 311 -28.81 -9.62 -13.02
C GLU A 311 -30.10 -10.26 -13.56
N PHE A 312 -30.12 -10.62 -14.84
CA PHE A 312 -31.25 -11.23 -15.52
C PHE A 312 -31.16 -12.76 -15.55
N GLY A 313 -30.09 -13.32 -14.99
CA GLY A 313 -29.81 -14.75 -14.95
C GLY A 313 -29.17 -15.28 -16.24
N GLY A 314 -28.77 -14.40 -17.15
CA GLY A 314 -27.99 -14.76 -18.32
C GLY A 314 -26.53 -14.98 -17.98
N THR A 315 -25.83 -15.78 -18.78
CA THR A 315 -24.38 -15.96 -18.64
C THR A 315 -23.66 -14.70 -19.11
N ALA A 316 -23.00 -14.00 -18.19
CA ALA A 316 -22.14 -12.86 -18.47
C ALA A 316 -20.79 -13.31 -19.03
N GLY A 317 -20.27 -14.44 -18.56
CA GLY A 317 -19.00 -15.00 -19.00
C GLY A 317 -18.49 -16.13 -18.11
N ILE A 318 -17.20 -16.43 -18.23
CA ILE A 318 -16.51 -17.40 -17.37
C ILE A 318 -15.30 -16.75 -16.72
N VAL A 319 -14.91 -17.26 -15.55
CA VAL A 319 -13.73 -16.81 -14.81
C VAL A 319 -13.01 -18.03 -14.26
N THR A 320 -11.69 -18.01 -14.27
CA THR A 320 -10.84 -19.10 -13.81
C THR A 320 -10.07 -18.73 -12.55
N THR A 321 -9.45 -19.71 -11.89
CA THR A 321 -8.58 -19.41 -10.74
C THR A 321 -7.31 -18.69 -11.19
N GLU A 322 -6.85 -19.00 -12.40
CA GLU A 322 -5.71 -18.40 -13.05
C GLU A 322 -5.93 -16.88 -13.22
N ASP A 323 -7.07 -16.45 -13.77
CA ASP A 323 -7.42 -15.02 -13.93
C ASP A 323 -7.44 -14.29 -12.57
N VAL A 324 -7.95 -14.95 -11.53
CA VAL A 324 -8.03 -14.35 -10.18
C VAL A 324 -6.64 -14.18 -9.55
N VAL A 325 -5.70 -15.09 -9.81
CA VAL A 325 -4.33 -15.02 -9.27
C VAL A 325 -3.50 -13.99 -10.04
N GLU A 326 -3.74 -13.86 -11.34
CA GLU A 326 -3.08 -12.88 -12.22
C GLU A 326 -3.26 -11.44 -11.72
N GLU A 327 -4.40 -11.10 -11.13
CA GLU A 327 -4.64 -9.78 -10.51
C GLU A 327 -3.69 -9.44 -9.36
N ILE A 328 -3.10 -10.43 -8.69
CA ILE A 328 -2.14 -10.21 -7.61
C ILE A 328 -0.70 -10.24 -8.14
N VAL A 329 -0.41 -11.18 -9.04
CA VAL A 329 0.95 -11.55 -9.44
C VAL A 329 1.40 -10.80 -10.71
N GLY A 330 0.46 -10.24 -11.48
CA GLY A 330 0.69 -9.76 -12.84
C GLY A 330 0.64 -10.91 -13.86
N GLU A 331 0.74 -10.59 -15.16
CA GLU A 331 0.75 -11.61 -16.22
C GLU A 331 1.88 -12.63 -15.96
N ILE A 332 1.51 -13.89 -15.73
CA ILE A 332 2.48 -14.98 -15.58
C ILE A 332 2.77 -15.51 -16.99
N TYR A 333 3.88 -15.06 -17.57
CA TYR A 333 4.36 -15.55 -18.86
C TYR A 333 4.56 -17.07 -18.81
N ASP A 334 3.96 -17.78 -19.76
CA ASP A 334 4.17 -19.22 -19.91
C ASP A 334 5.65 -19.48 -20.30
N GLU A 335 6.28 -20.50 -19.72
CA GLU A 335 7.70 -20.87 -19.97
C GLU A 335 7.97 -21.20 -21.45
N TYR A 336 6.91 -21.36 -22.26
CA TYR A 336 6.97 -21.64 -23.69
C TYR A 336 6.83 -20.39 -24.59
N GLU A 337 6.48 -19.21 -24.06
CA GLU A 337 6.39 -17.97 -24.85
C GLU A 337 7.79 -17.37 -25.05
N LYS A 338 8.38 -17.57 -26.23
CA LYS A 338 9.64 -16.90 -26.60
C LYS A 338 9.37 -15.43 -26.94
N ALA A 339 10.33 -14.54 -26.68
CA ALA A 339 10.29 -13.14 -27.12
C ALA A 339 10.00 -12.99 -28.64
N GLU A 340 10.43 -13.96 -29.45
CA GLU A 340 10.17 -14.08 -30.89
C GLU A 340 8.67 -14.26 -31.24
N GLU A 341 7.83 -14.72 -30.29
CA GLU A 341 6.39 -14.81 -30.48
C GLU A 341 5.66 -13.51 -30.12
N LEU A 342 6.22 -12.73 -29.20
CA LEU A 342 5.69 -11.44 -28.76
C LEU A 342 5.93 -10.33 -29.79
N ALA A 343 7.05 -10.41 -30.53
CA ALA A 343 7.36 -9.47 -31.61
C ALA A 343 7.94 -10.20 -32.83
N LYS A 344 7.15 -10.25 -33.91
CA LYS A 344 7.52 -10.94 -35.16
C LYS A 344 7.94 -9.92 -36.22
N PRO A 345 9.14 -10.02 -36.81
CA PRO A 345 9.51 -9.18 -37.94
C PRO A 345 8.64 -9.51 -39.15
N ILE A 346 8.06 -8.48 -39.79
CA ILE A 346 7.23 -8.65 -41.00
C ILE A 346 7.90 -8.10 -42.27
N GLY A 347 9.04 -7.40 -42.14
CA GLY A 347 9.80 -6.81 -43.25
C GLY A 347 10.04 -5.31 -43.07
N ASP A 348 11.03 -4.74 -43.75
CA ASP A 348 11.33 -3.30 -43.81
C ASP A 348 11.46 -2.57 -42.45
N GLY A 349 11.98 -3.27 -41.44
CA GLY A 349 12.13 -2.71 -40.08
C GLY A 349 10.81 -2.57 -39.33
N VAL A 350 9.74 -3.20 -39.81
CA VAL A 350 8.42 -3.27 -39.17
C VAL A 350 8.27 -4.60 -38.43
N PHE A 351 7.76 -4.52 -37.20
CA PHE A 351 7.48 -5.66 -36.34
C PHE A 351 5.98 -5.74 -36.02
N LEU A 352 5.39 -6.92 -36.12
CA LEU A 352 4.08 -7.21 -35.54
C LEU A 352 4.28 -7.59 -34.08
N VAL A 353 3.81 -6.73 -33.18
CA VAL A 353 4.00 -6.86 -31.74
C VAL A 353 2.67 -7.10 -31.05
N GLN A 354 2.65 -8.02 -30.08
CA GLN A 354 1.50 -8.28 -29.23
C GLN A 354 1.29 -7.12 -28.25
N GLY A 355 0.05 -6.69 -28.04
CA GLY A 355 -0.29 -5.59 -27.13
C GLY A 355 0.09 -5.88 -25.68
N ARG A 356 0.10 -7.15 -25.28
CA ARG A 356 0.57 -7.60 -23.96
C ARG A 356 2.09 -7.64 -23.81
N ALA A 357 2.85 -7.49 -24.89
CA ALA A 357 4.30 -7.58 -24.79
C ALA A 357 4.84 -6.47 -23.85
N PRO A 358 5.82 -6.78 -22.99
CA PRO A 358 6.49 -5.79 -22.13
C PRO A 358 7.12 -4.66 -22.95
N ILE A 359 7.20 -3.45 -22.38
CA ILE A 359 7.86 -2.32 -23.06
C ILE A 359 9.35 -2.59 -23.35
N GLU A 360 9.99 -3.44 -22.55
CA GLU A 360 11.39 -3.87 -22.69
C GLU A 360 11.63 -4.54 -24.06
N VAL A 361 10.62 -5.22 -24.61
CA VAL A 361 10.70 -5.83 -25.94
C VAL A 361 10.97 -4.77 -27.02
N LEU A 362 10.39 -3.57 -26.89
CA LEU A 362 10.68 -2.47 -27.82
C LEU A 362 12.06 -1.87 -27.60
N GLN A 363 12.51 -1.81 -26.35
CA GLN A 363 13.84 -1.29 -26.02
C GLN A 363 14.92 -2.20 -26.63
N GLU A 364 14.76 -3.53 -26.52
CA GLU A 364 15.66 -4.51 -27.13
C GLU A 364 15.66 -4.46 -28.66
N ILE A 365 14.47 -4.40 -29.29
CA ILE A 365 14.35 -4.46 -30.75
C ILE A 365 14.78 -3.15 -31.42
N PHE A 366 14.35 -2.01 -30.88
CA PHE A 366 14.53 -0.71 -31.54
C PHE A 366 15.64 0.14 -30.90
N GLY A 367 16.17 -0.23 -29.74
CA GLY A 367 17.21 0.52 -29.03
C GLY A 367 16.72 1.88 -28.53
N VAL A 368 15.43 1.98 -28.19
CA VAL A 368 14.81 3.21 -27.68
C VAL A 368 14.75 3.19 -26.16
N GLU A 369 14.98 4.33 -25.52
CA GLU A 369 14.66 4.50 -24.09
C GLU A 369 13.21 4.97 -23.96
N LEU A 370 12.34 4.05 -23.54
CA LEU A 370 10.96 4.38 -23.18
C LEU A 370 10.93 4.67 -21.68
N PRO A 371 10.40 5.82 -21.23
CA PRO A 371 10.28 6.08 -19.81
C PRO A 371 9.29 5.10 -19.19
N GLU A 372 9.74 4.37 -18.17
CA GLU A 372 8.87 3.68 -17.23
C GLU A 372 8.07 4.73 -16.46
N GLN A 373 6.79 4.87 -16.75
CA GLN A 373 5.87 5.65 -15.93
C GLN A 373 4.96 4.68 -15.17
N ASP A 374 4.49 5.08 -13.98
CA ASP A 374 3.59 4.31 -13.11
C ASP A 374 2.23 3.92 -13.77
N ASN A 375 2.00 4.25 -15.05
CA ASN A 375 0.69 4.15 -15.72
C ASN A 375 0.63 3.12 -16.88
N TYR A 376 1.73 2.41 -17.20
CA TYR A 376 1.72 1.34 -18.20
C TYR A 376 2.93 0.41 -18.08
N GLU A 377 2.73 -0.88 -18.39
CA GLU A 377 3.76 -1.92 -18.36
C GLU A 377 3.90 -2.65 -19.70
N THR A 378 2.79 -2.75 -20.44
CA THR A 378 2.75 -3.38 -21.77
C THR A 378 2.72 -2.32 -22.87
N ILE A 379 3.09 -2.72 -24.09
CA ILE A 379 3.08 -1.82 -25.25
C ILE A 379 1.65 -1.35 -25.58
N GLY A 380 0.66 -2.23 -25.41
CA GLY A 380 -0.75 -1.87 -25.54
C GLY A 380 -1.16 -0.82 -24.51
N GLY A 381 -0.70 -0.97 -23.25
CA GLY A 381 -0.87 0.00 -22.19
C GLY A 381 -0.22 1.35 -22.52
N LEU A 382 1.03 1.35 -22.98
CA LEU A 382 1.76 2.55 -23.43
C LEU A 382 0.95 3.34 -24.46
N VAL A 383 0.47 2.65 -25.49
CA VAL A 383 -0.27 3.26 -26.60
C VAL A 383 -1.64 3.80 -26.14
N MET A 384 -2.35 3.06 -25.29
CA MET A 384 -3.64 3.47 -24.73
C MET A 384 -3.51 4.67 -23.78
N THR A 385 -2.50 4.67 -22.92
CA THR A 385 -2.23 5.75 -21.98
C THR A 385 -1.87 7.03 -22.73
N HIS A 386 -1.07 6.93 -23.79
CA HIS A 386 -0.77 8.08 -24.64
C HIS A 386 -2.00 8.59 -25.40
N ALA A 387 -2.82 7.68 -25.95
CA ALA A 387 -4.03 8.05 -26.68
C ALA A 387 -5.19 8.53 -25.79
N GLY A 388 -5.15 8.23 -24.49
CA GLY A 388 -6.24 8.48 -23.53
C GLY A 388 -7.51 7.65 -23.81
N ARG A 389 -7.43 6.64 -24.68
CA ARG A 389 -8.52 5.73 -25.08
C ARG A 389 -7.96 4.49 -25.75
N VAL A 390 -8.80 3.50 -26.03
CA VAL A 390 -8.45 2.38 -26.93
C VAL A 390 -8.46 2.89 -28.40
N PRO A 391 -7.31 2.89 -29.10
CA PRO A 391 -7.23 3.36 -30.49
C PRO A 391 -7.97 2.43 -31.48
N GLN A 392 -8.40 2.95 -32.63
CA GLN A 392 -9.10 2.16 -33.66
C GLN A 392 -8.13 1.34 -34.51
N VAL A 393 -8.62 0.26 -35.14
CA VAL A 393 -7.82 -0.53 -36.09
C VAL A 393 -7.44 0.33 -37.29
N GLY A 394 -6.16 0.31 -37.68
CA GLY A 394 -5.57 1.15 -38.71
C GLY A 394 -5.19 2.55 -38.24
N GLU A 395 -5.50 2.92 -37.00
CA GLU A 395 -5.02 4.16 -36.40
C GLU A 395 -3.52 4.05 -36.11
N ALA A 396 -2.75 5.08 -36.46
CA ALA A 396 -1.32 5.15 -36.21
C ALA A 396 -1.01 6.25 -35.19
N ILE A 397 -0.22 5.91 -34.18
CA ILE A 397 0.22 6.81 -33.11
C ILE A 397 1.74 6.85 -33.14
N GLU A 398 2.32 8.05 -33.10
CA GLU A 398 3.77 8.23 -33.08
C GLU A 398 4.22 8.70 -31.70
N TYR A 399 5.15 7.95 -31.10
CA TYR A 399 5.64 8.23 -29.76
C TYR A 399 7.07 7.70 -29.59
N PHE A 400 7.95 8.49 -28.98
CA PHE A 400 9.38 8.15 -28.77
C PHE A 400 10.12 7.68 -30.03
N GLY A 401 9.83 8.28 -31.19
CA GLY A 401 10.48 7.92 -32.46
C GLY A 401 10.03 6.57 -33.04
N LEU A 402 8.99 5.96 -32.46
CA LEU A 402 8.31 4.79 -32.99
C LEU A 402 6.91 5.16 -33.49
N ARG A 403 6.49 4.50 -34.56
CA ARG A 403 5.13 4.54 -35.08
C ARG A 403 4.43 3.23 -34.73
N PHE A 404 3.29 3.34 -34.05
CA PHE A 404 2.44 2.24 -33.59
C PHE A 404 1.14 2.26 -34.41
N GLU A 405 0.97 1.31 -35.32
CA GLU A 405 -0.27 1.15 -36.09
C GLU A 405 -1.08 -0.04 -35.55
N ILE A 406 -2.32 0.21 -35.16
CA ILE A 406 -3.16 -0.79 -34.49
C ILE A 406 -3.64 -1.83 -35.50
N LYS A 407 -3.33 -3.10 -35.24
CA LYS A 407 -3.78 -4.20 -36.10
C LYS A 407 -5.05 -4.85 -35.57
N GLU A 408 -5.08 -5.15 -34.28
CA GLU A 408 -6.23 -5.78 -33.63
C GLU A 408 -6.46 -5.20 -32.23
N ARG A 409 -7.72 -5.14 -31.82
CA ARG A 409 -8.15 -4.63 -30.51
C ARG A 409 -9.41 -5.33 -30.04
N THR A 410 -9.66 -5.29 -28.73
CA THR A 410 -10.99 -5.48 -28.16
C THR A 410 -11.65 -4.12 -27.88
N ARG A 411 -12.77 -4.12 -27.15
CA ARG A 411 -13.40 -2.88 -26.64
C ARG A 411 -12.53 -2.17 -25.59
N THR A 412 -11.73 -2.92 -24.84
CA THR A 412 -11.02 -2.43 -23.65
C THR A 412 -9.50 -2.44 -23.78
N ARG A 413 -8.92 -3.17 -24.75
CA ARG A 413 -7.47 -3.31 -24.91
C ARG A 413 -7.02 -3.38 -26.37
N VAL A 414 -5.75 -3.07 -26.62
CA VAL A 414 -5.07 -3.33 -27.89
C VAL A 414 -4.50 -4.76 -27.86
N LEU A 415 -4.77 -5.56 -28.89
CA LEU A 415 -4.33 -6.96 -28.98
C LEU A 415 -3.02 -7.10 -29.76
N SER A 416 -2.89 -6.40 -30.88
CA SER A 416 -1.67 -6.41 -31.69
C SER A 416 -1.52 -5.11 -32.48
N LEU A 417 -0.26 -4.78 -32.78
CA LEU A 417 0.12 -3.52 -33.41
C LEU A 417 1.39 -3.71 -34.26
N LEU A 418 1.47 -2.97 -35.35
CA LEU A 418 2.66 -2.85 -36.17
C LEU A 418 3.52 -1.71 -35.62
N VAL A 419 4.79 -1.99 -35.38
CA VAL A 419 5.75 -1.03 -34.84
C VAL A 419 6.90 -0.83 -35.81
N SER A 420 7.23 0.43 -36.09
CA SER A 420 8.37 0.81 -36.94
C SER A 420 9.03 2.10 -36.42
N LYS A 421 10.27 2.37 -36.83
CA LYS A 421 10.91 3.67 -36.56
C LYS A 421 10.32 4.74 -37.47
N VAL A 422 10.04 5.92 -36.91
CA VAL A 422 9.67 7.10 -37.69
C VAL A 422 10.88 7.51 -38.54
N SER A 423 10.72 7.55 -39.87
CA SER A 423 11.80 7.95 -40.77
C SER A 423 12.04 9.46 -40.67
N GLU A 424 13.26 9.90 -40.34
CA GLU A 424 13.64 11.31 -40.48
C GLU A 424 13.59 11.67 -41.97
N VAL A 425 12.62 12.49 -42.37
CA VAL A 425 12.61 13.12 -43.68
C VAL A 425 13.78 14.10 -43.71
N HIS A 426 14.86 13.76 -44.42
CA HIS A 426 15.83 14.75 -44.89
C HIS A 426 15.11 15.65 -45.89
N ASP A 427 14.64 16.81 -45.45
CA ASP A 427 14.35 17.92 -46.36
C ASP A 427 15.67 18.40 -46.95
N GLY A 428 15.79 18.24 -48.28
CA GLY A 428 16.98 18.56 -49.08
C GLY A 428 17.14 20.02 -49.46
#